data_AF-A0A7W7Q769-F1
#
_entry.id   AF-A0A7W7Q769-F1
#
_cell.length_a   1.000
_cell.length_b   1.000
_cell.length_c   1.000
_cell.angle_alpha   90.00
_cell.angle_beta   90.00
_cell.angle_gamma   90.00
#
_symmetry.space_group_name_H-M   'P 1'
#
loop_
_entity.id
_entity.type
_entity.pdbx_description
1 polymer ?
#
loop_
_entity_poly.entity_id
_entity_poly.type
_entity_poly.pdbx_seq_one_letter_code
_entity_poly.pdbx_strand_id
1 'polypeptide(L)'
;MIDDGDGVWWQPSNAELQERVSFRLDRQEKTLGSAEPKTLRFVLTEDALTGAVGSPAVMREQRLHILKLLENNDNLTVQVLRSETYGNPARGGGMTILGFGDKGSPIGFSSVVFGPSTYFDQDADTADQMRAFRRLQELALNQDDSVRLIRQIDEEG
;
A
#
# COMPACT_ATOMS: atom_id res chain seq x y z
N MET A 1 13.42 -18.52 -14.37
CA MET A 1 12.79 -18.27 -13.05
C MET A 1 12.43 -16.81 -13.06
N ILE A 2 11.15 -16.48 -12.87
CA ILE A 2 10.74 -15.08 -12.72
C ILE A 2 11.31 -14.65 -11.36
N ASP A 3 12.09 -13.58 -11.33
CA ASP A 3 12.42 -12.95 -10.06
C ASP A 3 11.15 -12.24 -9.58
N ASP A 4 10.66 -12.59 -8.39
CA ASP A 4 9.33 -12.20 -7.91
C ASP A 4 9.14 -10.67 -7.83
N GLY A 5 10.22 -9.89 -7.89
CA GLY A 5 10.22 -8.43 -7.91
C GLY A 5 10.09 -7.77 -9.29
N ASP A 6 10.39 -8.48 -10.39
CA ASP A 6 10.46 -7.91 -11.75
C ASP A 6 9.18 -8.15 -12.57
N GLY A 7 8.32 -9.06 -12.11
CA GLY A 7 7.04 -9.38 -12.72
C GLY A 7 7.16 -10.21 -14.00
N VAL A 8 6.02 -10.69 -14.51
CA VAL A 8 5.97 -11.58 -15.69
C VAL A 8 6.02 -10.81 -17.01
N TRP A 9 5.73 -9.51 -16.97
CA TRP A 9 5.43 -8.68 -18.15
C TRP A 9 6.60 -7.84 -18.63
N TRP A 10 7.73 -7.83 -17.91
CA TRP A 10 8.86 -6.97 -18.17
C TRP A 10 10.18 -7.65 -17.76
N GLN A 11 11.24 -7.41 -18.53
CA GLN A 11 12.59 -7.84 -18.19
C GLN A 11 13.50 -6.60 -18.15
N PRO A 12 13.85 -6.09 -16.96
CA PRO A 12 14.76 -4.96 -16.83
C PRO A 12 16.13 -5.23 -17.42
N SER A 13 16.79 -4.19 -17.91
CA SER A 13 18.22 -4.08 -17.71
C SER A 13 18.55 -3.76 -16.24
N ASN A 14 19.74 -4.15 -15.77
CA ASN A 14 20.19 -3.80 -14.43
C ASN A 14 20.15 -2.29 -14.16
N ALA A 15 20.43 -1.46 -15.18
CA ALA A 15 20.35 -0.01 -15.06
C ALA A 15 18.93 0.48 -14.76
N GLU A 16 17.93 -0.02 -15.49
CA GLU A 16 16.52 0.32 -15.26
C GLU A 16 16.02 -0.17 -13.90
N LEU A 17 16.48 -1.35 -13.45
CA LEU A 17 16.17 -1.85 -12.11
C LEU A 17 16.72 -0.90 -11.03
N GLN A 18 18.00 -0.54 -11.12
CA GLN A 18 18.63 0.38 -10.17
C GLN A 18 17.96 1.75 -10.16
N GLU A 19 17.59 2.28 -11.32
CA GLU A 19 16.87 3.55 -11.43
C GLU A 19 15.50 3.48 -10.75
N ARG A 20 14.73 2.40 -10.96
CA ARG A 20 13.43 2.19 -10.30
C ARG A 20 13.56 2.06 -8.78
N VAL A 21 14.59 1.36 -8.31
CA VAL A 21 14.86 1.23 -6.86
C VAL A 21 15.20 2.59 -6.27
N SER A 22 16.12 3.32 -6.89
CA SER A 22 16.52 4.68 -6.47
C SER A 22 15.32 5.62 -6.40
N PHE A 23 14.47 5.63 -7.43
CA PHE A 23 13.25 6.45 -7.46
C PHE A 23 12.29 6.10 -6.31
N ARG A 24 12.09 4.81 -6.00
CA ARG A 24 11.22 4.39 -4.89
C ARG A 24 11.77 4.85 -3.54
N LEU A 25 13.08 4.75 -3.33
CA LEU A 25 13.74 5.18 -2.10
C LEU A 25 13.68 6.70 -1.91
N ASP A 26 14.01 7.47 -2.95
CA ASP A 26 13.91 8.93 -2.94
C ASP A 26 12.46 9.40 -2.67
N ARG A 27 11.47 8.73 -3.27
CA ARG A 27 10.06 9.00 -2.99
C ARG A 27 9.69 8.70 -1.54
N GLN A 28 10.17 7.59 -0.99
CA GLN A 28 9.89 7.20 0.40
C GLN A 28 10.49 8.22 1.37
N GLU A 29 11.76 8.60 1.16
CA GLU A 29 12.45 9.62 1.96
C GLU A 29 11.72 10.96 1.92
N LYS A 30 11.37 11.45 0.72
CA LYS A 30 10.62 12.71 0.56
C LYS A 30 9.21 12.67 1.15
N THR A 31 8.61 11.49 1.26
CA THR A 31 7.24 11.34 1.76
C THR A 31 7.21 11.24 3.28
N LEU A 32 8.12 10.47 3.87
CA LEU A 32 8.21 10.26 5.31
C LEU A 32 9.03 11.34 6.03
N GLY A 33 10.07 11.88 5.39
CA GLY A 33 10.95 12.92 5.93
C GLY A 33 10.54 14.36 5.62
N SER A 34 9.32 14.58 5.12
CA SER A 34 8.83 15.93 4.77
C SER A 34 8.68 16.81 6.01
N ALA A 35 9.16 18.05 5.94
CA ALA A 35 8.98 19.06 6.98
C ALA A 35 7.49 19.42 7.21
N GLU A 36 6.66 19.29 6.18
CA GLU A 36 5.20 19.28 6.29
C GLU A 36 4.72 17.80 6.26
N PRO A 37 4.36 17.21 7.40
CA PRO A 37 3.99 15.79 7.46
C PRO A 37 2.71 15.52 6.66
N LYS A 38 2.76 14.50 5.80
CA LYS A 38 1.59 14.05 5.01
C LYS A 38 0.78 13.05 5.83
N THR A 39 -0.54 13.14 5.83
CA THR A 39 -1.37 12.08 6.40
C THR A 39 -1.39 10.88 5.47
N LEU A 40 -0.86 9.74 5.92
CA LEU A 40 -0.76 8.51 5.15
C LEU A 40 -1.67 7.44 5.75
N ARG A 41 -2.53 6.84 4.91
CA ARG A 41 -3.48 5.82 5.34
C ARG A 41 -3.46 4.67 4.36
N PHE A 42 -3.24 3.47 4.87
CA PHE A 42 -3.20 2.25 4.08
C PHE A 42 -4.15 1.22 4.68
N VAL A 43 -4.90 0.55 3.80
CA VAL A 43 -5.61 -0.68 4.13
C VAL A 43 -4.97 -1.79 3.31
N LEU A 44 -4.31 -2.71 3.99
CA LEU A 44 -3.69 -3.89 3.40
C LEU A 44 -4.64 -5.06 3.58
N THR A 45 -4.73 -5.94 2.60
CA THR A 45 -5.36 -7.23 2.83
C THR A 45 -4.40 -8.16 3.57
N GLU A 46 -4.93 -9.10 4.35
CA GLU A 46 -4.11 -10.07 5.08
C GLU A 46 -3.21 -10.91 4.14
N ASP A 47 -3.67 -11.23 2.93
CA ASP A 47 -2.88 -11.93 1.92
C ASP A 47 -1.68 -11.12 1.41
N ALA A 48 -1.70 -9.78 1.53
CA ALA A 48 -0.52 -8.97 1.22
C ALA A 48 0.63 -9.15 2.24
N LEU A 49 0.34 -9.71 3.42
CA LEU A 49 1.33 -9.97 4.48
C LEU A 49 1.83 -11.42 4.50
N THR A 50 1.05 -12.34 3.92
CA THR A 50 1.31 -13.78 3.89
C THR A 50 1.65 -14.32 2.51
N GLY A 51 1.33 -13.58 1.44
CA GLY A 51 1.63 -13.94 0.06
C GLY A 51 3.14 -14.04 -0.18
N ALA A 52 3.57 -15.15 -0.77
CA ALA A 52 4.99 -15.39 -1.06
C ALA A 52 5.48 -14.43 -2.16
N VAL A 53 6.36 -13.51 -1.78
CA VAL A 53 7.14 -12.66 -2.68
C VAL A 53 8.60 -12.75 -2.26
N GLY A 54 9.45 -13.27 -3.15
CA GLY A 54 10.85 -13.54 -2.82
C GLY A 54 10.96 -14.68 -1.80
N SER A 55 11.80 -14.50 -0.78
CA SER A 55 12.03 -15.53 0.25
C SER A 55 11.23 -15.26 1.54
N PRO A 56 11.02 -16.28 2.40
CA PRO A 56 10.43 -16.08 3.72
C PRO A 56 11.16 -15.02 4.57
N ALA A 57 12.49 -14.95 4.44
CA ALA A 57 13.30 -13.94 5.11
C ALA A 57 12.98 -12.52 4.62
N VAL A 58 12.78 -12.34 3.31
CA VAL A 58 12.36 -11.04 2.74
C VAL A 58 10.98 -10.65 3.27
N MET A 59 10.02 -11.57 3.30
CA MET A 59 8.68 -11.29 3.83
C MET A 59 8.69 -10.92 5.32
N ARG A 60 9.53 -11.60 6.12
CA ARG A 60 9.80 -11.24 7.52
C ARG A 60 10.35 -9.82 7.63
N GLU A 61 11.36 -9.48 6.85
CA GLU A 61 11.92 -8.12 6.81
C GLU A 61 10.88 -7.06 6.42
N GLN A 62 9.99 -7.34 5.45
CA GLN A 62 8.91 -6.42 5.07
C GLN A 62 7.94 -6.15 6.22
N ARG A 63 7.50 -7.18 6.95
CA ARG A 63 6.61 -7.02 8.11
C ARG A 63 7.26 -6.22 9.23
N LEU A 64 8.51 -6.56 9.56
CA LEU A 64 9.29 -5.82 10.56
C LEU A 64 9.51 -4.36 10.14
N HIS A 65 9.71 -4.09 8.84
CA HIS A 65 9.83 -2.74 8.32
C HIS A 65 8.53 -1.95 8.48
N ILE A 66 7.36 -2.54 8.16
CA ILE A 66 6.05 -1.89 8.38
C ILE A 66 5.87 -1.53 9.86
N LEU A 67 6.15 -2.47 10.77
CA LEU A 67 6.06 -2.22 12.21
C LEU A 67 6.96 -1.06 12.64
N LYS A 68 8.21 -1.06 12.18
CA LYS A 68 9.15 0.03 12.46
C LYS A 68 8.69 1.37 11.89
N LEU A 69 8.07 1.39 10.72
CA LEU A 69 7.51 2.63 10.14
C LEU A 69 6.38 3.16 11.02
N LEU A 70 5.46 2.30 11.47
CA LEU A 70 4.35 2.69 12.35
C LEU A 70 4.85 3.22 13.71
N GLU A 71 5.90 2.62 14.26
CA GLU A 71 6.51 3.08 15.53
C GLU A 71 7.16 4.47 15.43
N ASN A 72 7.63 4.87 14.24
CA ASN A 72 8.37 6.11 14.05
C ASN A 72 7.55 7.25 13.40
N ASN A 73 6.29 7.01 13.01
CA ASN A 73 5.50 7.97 12.22
C ASN A 73 4.04 8.04 12.70
N ASP A 74 3.71 9.06 13.50
CA ASP A 74 2.34 9.27 14.03
C ASP A 74 1.31 9.63 12.94
N ASN A 75 1.78 10.12 11.80
CA ASN A 75 0.97 10.47 10.62
C ASN A 75 0.70 9.28 9.68
N LEU A 76 1.19 8.08 10.03
CA LEU A 76 1.02 6.86 9.25
C LEU A 76 0.05 5.90 9.94
N THR A 77 -1.03 5.55 9.24
CA THR A 77 -1.96 4.50 9.66
C THR A 77 -1.92 3.34 8.67
N VAL A 78 -1.71 2.13 9.19
CA VAL A 78 -1.85 0.88 8.45
C VAL A 78 -2.89 0.02 9.13
N GLN A 79 -3.93 -0.35 8.40
CA GLN A 79 -4.99 -1.24 8.84
C GLN A 79 -4.96 -2.52 8.02
N VAL A 80 -5.25 -3.66 8.65
CA VAL A 80 -5.34 -4.96 7.96
C VAL A 80 -6.79 -5.37 7.80
N LEU A 81 -7.20 -5.64 6.56
CA LEU A 81 -8.47 -6.23 6.21
C LEU A 81 -8.32 -7.76 6.22
N ARG A 82 -9.01 -8.41 7.16
CA ARG A 82 -9.01 -9.86 7.35
C ARG A 82 -9.58 -10.58 6.12
N SER A 83 -9.03 -11.75 5.79
CA SER A 83 -9.41 -12.53 4.58
C SER A 83 -10.89 -12.95 4.59
N GLU A 84 -11.45 -13.18 5.77
CA GLU A 84 -12.83 -13.56 6.03
C GLU A 84 -13.83 -12.38 5.99
N THR A 85 -13.35 -11.15 5.78
CA THR A 85 -14.21 -9.96 5.81
C THR A 85 -15.16 -9.91 4.61
N TYR A 86 -16.46 -9.84 4.89
CA TYR A 86 -17.50 -9.69 3.87
C TYR A 86 -17.70 -8.21 3.49
N GLY A 87 -18.11 -7.99 2.23
CA GLY A 87 -18.47 -6.64 1.76
C GLY A 87 -17.30 -5.72 1.42
N ASN A 88 -16.11 -6.28 1.15
CA ASN A 88 -14.96 -5.54 0.62
C ASN A 88 -15.31 -4.91 -0.76
N PRO A 89 -15.42 -3.57 -0.87
CA PRO A 89 -15.79 -2.90 -2.12
C PRO A 89 -14.66 -2.85 -3.16
N ALA A 90 -13.43 -3.20 -2.77
CA ALA A 90 -12.24 -3.20 -3.62
C ALA A 90 -11.72 -4.62 -3.88
N ARG A 91 -12.56 -5.65 -3.72
CA ARG A 91 -12.14 -7.03 -3.96
C ARG A 91 -11.64 -7.19 -5.40
N GLY A 92 -10.41 -7.68 -5.56
CA GLY A 92 -9.79 -7.93 -6.87
C GLY A 92 -9.03 -6.75 -7.49
N GLY A 93 -8.88 -5.63 -6.76
CA GLY A 93 -8.11 -4.49 -7.23
C GLY A 93 -7.60 -3.59 -6.11
N GLY A 94 -6.69 -2.69 -6.46
CA GLY A 94 -6.17 -1.67 -5.56
C GLY A 94 -6.58 -0.27 -6.03
N MET A 95 -6.72 0.66 -5.09
CA MET A 95 -6.91 2.07 -5.39
C MET A 95 -5.95 2.94 -4.58
N THR A 96 -5.65 4.12 -5.08
CA THR A 96 -4.89 5.15 -4.38
C THR A 96 -5.57 6.49 -4.62
N ILE A 97 -5.72 7.27 -3.55
CA ILE A 97 -6.32 8.60 -3.61
C ILE A 97 -5.31 9.58 -3.04
N LEU A 98 -4.98 10.60 -3.82
CA LEU A 98 -4.10 11.69 -3.41
C LEU A 98 -4.95 12.92 -3.15
N GLY A 99 -4.98 13.38 -1.91
CA GLY A 99 -5.65 14.62 -1.52
C GLY A 99 -4.65 15.77 -1.40
N PHE A 100 -5.02 16.94 -1.90
CA PHE A 100 -4.17 18.15 -1.86
C PHE A 100 -4.75 19.27 -0.98
N GLY A 101 -5.82 18.99 -0.24
CA GLY A 101 -6.54 19.99 0.56
C GLY A 101 -6.99 21.16 -0.31
N ASP A 102 -6.79 22.39 0.18
CA ASP A 102 -7.15 23.60 -0.57
C ASP A 102 -6.19 23.92 -1.73
N LYS A 103 -5.09 23.16 -1.87
CA LYS A 103 -4.07 23.39 -2.91
C LYS A 103 -4.44 22.77 -4.27
N GLY A 104 -5.47 21.93 -4.34
CA GLY A 104 -5.93 21.34 -5.61
C GLY A 104 -6.95 20.20 -5.46
N SER A 105 -7.56 19.82 -6.57
CA SER A 105 -8.52 18.71 -6.63
C SER A 105 -7.83 17.36 -6.36
N PRO A 106 -8.51 16.42 -5.68
CA PRO A 106 -7.97 15.09 -5.44
C PRO A 106 -7.75 14.34 -6.75
N ILE A 107 -6.82 13.38 -6.73
CA ILE A 107 -6.57 12.48 -7.86
C ILE A 107 -6.75 11.04 -7.39
N GLY A 108 -7.55 10.29 -8.14
CA GLY A 108 -7.78 8.88 -7.95
C GLY A 108 -6.96 8.05 -8.92
N PHE A 109 -6.53 6.88 -8.47
CA PHE A 109 -5.77 5.92 -9.27
C PHE A 109 -6.28 4.51 -9.00
N SER A 110 -6.55 3.75 -10.07
CA SER A 110 -6.92 2.34 -9.98
C SER A 110 -5.86 1.47 -10.64
N SER A 111 -5.38 0.48 -9.90
CA SER A 111 -4.40 -0.49 -10.40
C SER A 111 -5.09 -1.52 -11.28
N VAL A 112 -4.51 -1.75 -12.47
CA VAL A 112 -4.91 -2.83 -13.38
C VAL A 112 -3.83 -3.91 -13.43
N VAL A 113 -4.23 -5.16 -13.62
CA VAL A 113 -3.28 -6.31 -13.66
C VAL A 113 -2.29 -6.17 -14.82
N PHE A 114 -2.74 -5.62 -15.95
CA PHE A 114 -1.91 -5.40 -17.14
C PHE A 114 -2.49 -4.23 -17.95
N GLY A 115 -1.62 -3.48 -18.62
CA GLY A 115 -2.00 -2.30 -19.42
C GLY A 115 -1.91 -0.97 -18.65
N PRO A 116 -2.38 0.13 -19.25
CA PRO A 116 -2.31 1.45 -18.64
C PRO A 116 -3.26 1.53 -17.44
N SER A 117 -2.77 2.07 -16.33
CA SER A 117 -3.60 2.36 -15.17
C SER A 117 -4.60 3.48 -15.45
N THR A 118 -5.72 3.49 -14.73
CA THR A 118 -6.75 4.51 -14.87
C THR A 118 -6.55 5.61 -13.84
N TYR A 119 -6.50 6.86 -14.34
CA TYR A 119 -6.45 8.07 -13.54
C TYR A 119 -7.82 8.74 -13.54
N PHE A 120 -8.23 9.22 -12.37
CA PHE A 120 -9.50 9.91 -12.15
C PHE A 120 -9.20 11.29 -11.59
N ASP A 121 -9.56 12.33 -12.34
CA ASP A 121 -9.37 13.74 -11.96
C ASP A 121 -10.70 14.50 -11.81
N GLN A 122 -11.83 13.81 -12.02
CA GLN A 122 -13.15 14.36 -11.80
C GLN A 122 -13.57 14.19 -10.34
N ASP A 123 -14.19 15.23 -9.77
CA ASP A 123 -14.63 15.23 -8.37
C ASP A 123 -15.60 14.10 -8.05
N ALA A 124 -16.47 13.73 -9.00
CA ALA A 124 -17.41 12.63 -8.83
C ALA A 124 -16.69 11.26 -8.68
N ASP A 125 -15.73 10.98 -9.56
CA ASP A 125 -15.00 9.72 -9.56
C ASP A 125 -14.13 9.57 -8.29
N THR A 126 -13.46 10.66 -7.90
CA THR A 126 -12.64 10.68 -6.69
C THR A 126 -13.49 10.58 -5.42
N ALA A 127 -14.68 11.18 -5.40
CA ALA A 127 -15.63 11.02 -4.30
C ALA A 127 -16.09 9.57 -4.15
N ASP A 128 -16.32 8.85 -5.25
CA ASP A 128 -16.70 7.44 -5.26
C ASP A 128 -15.58 6.55 -4.68
N GLN A 129 -14.34 6.77 -5.11
CA GLN A 129 -13.18 6.09 -4.55
C GLN A 129 -13.00 6.40 -3.06
N MET A 130 -13.18 7.65 -2.64
CA MET A 130 -13.11 8.03 -1.22
C MET A 130 -14.19 7.32 -0.38
N ARG A 131 -15.40 7.13 -0.90
CA ARG A 131 -16.44 6.34 -0.21
C ARG A 131 -16.04 4.88 -0.08
N ALA A 132 -15.50 4.28 -1.14
CA ALA A 132 -14.99 2.90 -1.09
C ALA A 132 -13.83 2.74 -0.09
N PHE A 133 -12.88 3.68 -0.08
CA PHE A 133 -11.76 3.68 0.86
C PHE A 133 -12.21 3.82 2.31
N ARG A 134 -13.15 4.74 2.61
CA ARG A 134 -13.73 4.87 3.96
C ARG A 134 -14.40 3.58 4.40
N ARG A 135 -15.15 2.93 3.50
CA ARG A 135 -15.77 1.64 3.80
C ARG A 135 -14.73 0.55 4.11
N LEU A 136 -13.59 0.54 3.41
CA LEU A 136 -12.47 -0.35 3.74
C LEU A 136 -11.91 -0.07 5.14
N GLN A 137 -11.74 1.20 5.51
CA GLN A 137 -11.25 1.57 6.84
C GLN A 137 -12.20 1.12 7.97
N GLU A 138 -13.52 1.17 7.74
CA GLU A 138 -14.54 0.69 8.68
C GLU A 138 -14.54 -0.84 8.84
N LEU A 139 -14.23 -1.55 7.75
CA LEU A 139 -14.21 -3.02 7.72
C LEU A 139 -12.90 -3.61 8.24
N ALA A 140 -11.79 -2.90 8.04
CA ALA A 140 -10.47 -3.33 8.46
C ALA A 140 -10.32 -3.25 9.99
N LEU A 141 -9.37 -4.02 10.51
CA LEU A 141 -8.95 -3.89 11.90
C LEU A 141 -8.51 -2.45 12.19
N ASN A 142 -8.66 -2.01 13.44
CA ASN A 142 -8.00 -0.77 13.87
C ASN A 142 -6.48 -0.94 13.84
N GLN A 143 -5.74 0.16 14.02
CA GLN A 143 -4.27 0.15 13.92
C GLN A 143 -3.61 -0.79 14.92
N ASP A 144 -4.04 -0.79 16.18
CA ASP A 144 -3.43 -1.61 17.24
C ASP A 144 -3.66 -3.12 16.99
N ASP A 145 -4.88 -3.48 16.57
CA ASP A 145 -5.24 -4.85 16.22
C ASP A 145 -4.47 -5.31 14.97
N SER A 146 -4.24 -4.41 14.02
CA SER A 146 -3.44 -4.65 12.81
C SER A 146 -1.97 -4.90 13.16
N VAL A 147 -1.39 -4.10 14.06
CA VAL A 147 -0.02 -4.30 14.57
C VAL A 147 0.10 -5.65 15.27
N ARG A 148 -0.87 -6.03 16.11
CA ARG A 148 -0.88 -7.33 16.77
C ARG A 148 -0.93 -8.48 15.77
N LEU A 149 -1.79 -8.37 14.74
CA LEU A 149 -1.86 -9.39 13.69
C LEU A 149 -0.57 -9.51 12.90
N ILE A 150 0.07 -8.40 12.52
CA ILE A 150 1.35 -8.42 11.78
C ILE A 150 2.43 -9.11 12.61
N ARG A 151 2.50 -8.86 13.93
CA ARG A 151 3.44 -9.53 14.83
C ARG A 151 3.15 -11.03 14.95
N GLN A 152 1.87 -11.41 15.08
CA GLN A 152 1.47 -12.82 15.14
C GLN A 152 1.89 -13.58 13.87
N ILE A 153 1.62 -13.03 12.68
CA ILE A 153 2.04 -13.63 11.40
C ILE A 153 3.56 -13.82 11.35
N ASP A 154 4.32 -12.90 11.94
CA ASP A 154 5.77 -12.98 11.97
C ASP A 154 6.34 -13.98 12.99
N GLU A 155 5.59 -14.32 14.04
CA GLU A 155 5.98 -15.33 15.03
C GLU A 155 5.65 -16.76 14.55
N GLU A 156 4.61 -16.90 13.72
CA GLU A 156 4.12 -18.19 13.22
C GLU A 156 4.84 -18.70 11.96
N GLY A 157 5.59 -17.85 11.25
CA GLY A 157 6.27 -18.16 9.98
C GLY A 157 7.79 -17.96 10.02
#